data_AF-A0A661SBC1-F1
#
_entry.id   AF-A0A661SBC1-F1
#
_cell.length_a   1.000
_cell.length_b   1.000
_cell.length_c   1.000
_cell.angle_alpha   90.00
_cell.angle_beta   90.00
_cell.angle_gamma   90.00
#
_symmetry.space_group_name_H-M   'P 1'
#
loop_
_entity.id
_entity.type
_entity.pdbx_description
1 polymer ?
#
loop_
_entity_poly.entity_id
_entity_poly.type
_entity_poly.pdbx_seq_one_letter_code
_entity_poly.pdbx_strand_id
1 'polypeptide(L)'
;MNKNRESRSAIRCAIYTRKSTDEGLEQEFNSLDAQREAGENYIASQKSEGWVCLPDRYDDGGYTGGNMERPALKRLLADIKAGRVDCVVVYKVDRLSRSLLDFTRVMETFEKHGVSFVSVTQQFNTNT
;
A
#
# COMPACT_ATOMS: atom_id res chain seq x y z
N MET A 1 9.07 -11.49 -31.68
CA MET A 1 9.19 -12.56 -30.65
C MET A 1 8.15 -12.26 -29.58
N ASN A 2 7.03 -13.00 -29.62
CA ASN A 2 5.92 -12.83 -28.70
C ASN A 2 6.30 -13.39 -27.32
N LYS A 3 6.42 -12.53 -26.32
CA LYS A 3 6.39 -13.00 -24.94
C LYS A 3 4.94 -13.36 -24.62
N ASN A 4 4.76 -14.65 -24.35
CA ASN A 4 3.55 -15.31 -23.91
C ASN A 4 2.69 -14.43 -23.00
N ARG A 5 1.38 -14.43 -23.27
CA ARG A 5 0.36 -14.34 -22.22
C ARG A 5 0.59 -15.50 -21.26
N GLU A 6 1.53 -15.35 -20.32
CA GLU A 6 1.52 -16.20 -19.14
C GLU A 6 0.19 -15.94 -18.44
N SER A 7 -0.47 -17.01 -18.00
CA SER A 7 -1.68 -16.96 -17.17
C SER A 7 -1.57 -15.79 -16.20
N ARG A 8 -2.52 -14.84 -16.20
CA ARG A 8 -2.49 -13.72 -15.23
C ARG A 8 -2.48 -14.32 -13.82
N SER A 9 -1.29 -14.47 -13.25
CA SER A 9 -1.10 -14.84 -11.86
C SER A 9 -1.80 -13.78 -11.03
N ALA A 10 -2.42 -14.19 -9.93
CA ALA A 10 -3.12 -13.27 -9.05
C ALA A 10 -2.19 -12.10 -8.65
N ILE A 11 -2.68 -10.87 -8.75
CA ILE A 11 -1.98 -9.67 -8.29
C ILE A 11 -2.18 -9.58 -6.78
N ARG A 12 -1.13 -9.88 -6.00
CA ARG A 12 -1.18 -9.93 -4.54
C ARG A 12 -1.07 -8.52 -3.95
N CYS A 13 -2.17 -8.03 -3.42
CA CYS A 13 -2.32 -6.67 -2.92
C CYS A 13 -2.17 -6.62 -1.39
N ALA A 14 -1.14 -5.92 -0.92
CA ALA A 14 -1.00 -5.55 0.48
C ALA A 14 -1.71 -4.22 0.74
N ILE A 15 -2.42 -4.11 1.87
CA ILE A 15 -2.96 -2.81 2.32
C ILE A 15 -2.10 -2.31 3.46
N TYR A 16 -1.63 -1.07 3.33
CA TYR A 16 -0.88 -0.38 4.37
C TYR A 16 -1.73 0.74 4.97
N THR A 17 -1.83 0.75 6.30
CA THR A 17 -2.62 1.74 7.05
C THR A 17 -1.74 2.47 8.06
N ARG A 18 -2.05 3.74 8.32
CA ARG A 18 -1.32 4.56 9.30
C ARG A 18 -2.23 5.57 9.97
N LYS A 19 -2.02 5.76 11.27
CA LYS A 19 -2.61 6.86 12.06
C LYS A 19 -1.59 7.36 13.06
N SER A 20 -1.35 8.67 13.11
CA SER A 20 -0.48 9.24 14.15
C SER A 20 -1.22 9.44 15.46
N THR A 21 -0.49 9.49 16.57
CA THR A 21 -1.03 9.87 17.89
C THR A 21 -1.74 11.23 17.87
N ASP A 22 -1.23 12.17 17.08
CA ASP A 22 -1.77 13.54 16.97
C ASP A 22 -3.10 13.63 16.19
N GLU A 23 -3.49 12.57 15.47
CA GLU A 23 -4.72 12.53 14.67
C GLU A 23 -5.92 11.97 15.46
N GLY A 24 -5.84 11.93 16.80
CA GLY A 24 -6.92 11.45 17.67
C GLY A 24 -7.28 10.00 17.36
N LEU A 25 -6.55 9.05 17.99
CA LEU A 25 -6.69 7.60 17.75
C LEU A 25 -8.14 7.09 17.80
N GLU A 26 -9.04 7.78 18.52
CA GLU A 26 -10.46 7.42 18.71
C GLU A 26 -11.42 7.92 17.61
N GLN A 27 -11.00 8.79 16.67
CA GLN A 27 -11.90 9.21 15.58
C GLN A 27 -12.17 8.06 14.60
N GLU A 28 -13.43 7.59 14.53
CA GLU A 28 -13.88 6.45 13.71
C GLU A 28 -13.66 6.65 12.21
N PHE A 29 -13.94 7.85 11.68
CA PHE A 29 -13.89 8.13 10.23
C PHE A 29 -12.49 8.04 9.60
N ASN A 30 -11.42 8.01 10.40
CA ASN A 30 -10.04 7.87 9.93
C ASN A 30 -9.27 6.80 10.73
N SER A 31 -10.00 5.78 11.23
CA SER A 31 -9.41 4.63 11.92
C SER A 31 -8.56 3.76 10.96
N LEU A 32 -7.70 2.91 11.52
CA LEU A 32 -6.93 1.94 10.72
C LEU A 32 -7.88 0.96 10.02
N ASP A 33 -8.96 0.55 10.69
CA ASP A 33 -9.95 -0.36 10.13
C ASP A 33 -10.73 0.27 8.97
N ALA A 34 -11.15 1.54 9.09
CA ALA A 34 -11.82 2.23 7.98
C ALA A 34 -10.89 2.38 6.75
N GLN A 35 -9.59 2.63 6.97
CA GLN A 35 -8.60 2.65 5.89
C GLN A 35 -8.44 1.27 5.24
N ARG A 36 -8.41 0.21 6.06
CA ARG A 36 -8.30 -1.17 5.59
C ARG A 36 -9.53 -1.57 4.78
N GLU A 37 -10.73 -1.33 5.29
CA GLU A 37 -11.99 -1.61 4.62
C GLU A 37 -12.08 -0.92 3.25
N ALA A 38 -11.69 0.36 3.18
CA ALA A 38 -11.64 1.09 1.91
C ALA A 38 -10.67 0.44 0.90
N GLY A 39 -9.50 -0.02 1.37
CA GLY A 39 -8.55 -0.76 0.53
C GLY A 39 -9.09 -2.13 0.08
N GLU A 40 -9.78 -2.86 0.96
CA GLU A 40 -10.37 -4.16 0.64
C GLU A 40 -11.49 -4.03 -0.40
N ASN A 41 -12.36 -3.04 -0.23
CA ASN A 41 -13.41 -2.71 -1.19
C ASN A 41 -12.82 -2.31 -2.55
N TYR A 42 -11.75 -1.51 -2.56
CA TYR A 42 -11.05 -1.16 -3.79
C TYR A 42 -10.49 -2.41 -4.49
N ILE A 43 -9.73 -3.26 -3.78
CA ILE A 43 -9.18 -4.49 -4.34
C ILE A 43 -10.30 -5.42 -4.84
N ALA A 44 -11.40 -5.53 -4.09
CA ALA A 44 -12.55 -6.33 -4.48
C ALA A 44 -13.18 -5.85 -5.79
N SER A 45 -13.22 -4.54 -6.03
CA SER A 45 -13.69 -3.96 -7.30
C SER A 45 -12.80 -4.31 -8.49
N GLN A 46 -11.53 -4.66 -8.25
CA GLN A 46 -10.54 -5.01 -9.28
C GLN A 46 -10.37 -6.54 -9.47
N LYS A 47 -11.24 -7.36 -8.86
CA LYS A 47 -11.16 -8.82 -8.95
C LYS A 47 -11.14 -9.36 -10.38
N SER A 48 -11.83 -8.71 -11.33
CA SER A 48 -11.81 -9.10 -12.76
C SER A 48 -10.43 -8.98 -13.40
N GLU A 49 -9.57 -8.11 -12.87
CA GLU A 49 -8.17 -7.96 -13.30
C GLU A 49 -7.22 -8.92 -12.53
N GLY A 50 -7.76 -9.81 -11.70
CA GLY A 50 -6.99 -10.81 -10.95
C GLY A 50 -6.43 -10.32 -9.62
N TRP A 51 -6.92 -9.20 -9.08
CA TRP A 51 -6.45 -8.65 -7.81
C TRP A 51 -6.93 -9.50 -6.63
N VAL A 52 -6.01 -9.79 -5.70
CA VAL A 52 -6.26 -10.58 -4.50
C VAL A 52 -5.73 -9.83 -3.28
N CYS A 53 -6.62 -9.58 -2.32
CA CYS A 53 -6.24 -8.95 -1.06
C CYS A 53 -5.48 -9.95 -0.18
N LEU A 54 -4.28 -9.57 0.26
CA LEU A 54 -3.52 -10.36 1.22
C LEU A 54 -4.14 -10.25 2.62
N PRO A 55 -4.15 -11.34 3.41
CA PRO A 55 -4.71 -11.34 4.76
C PRO A 55 -3.81 -10.60 5.77
N ASP A 56 -2.53 -10.44 5.46
CA ASP A 56 -1.58 -9.71 6.30
C ASP A 56 -1.99 -8.24 6.49
N ARG A 57 -1.98 -7.80 7.75
CA ARG A 57 -2.27 -6.40 8.13
C ARG A 57 -0.99 -5.61 8.37
N TYR A 58 -0.76 -4.57 7.57
CA TYR A 58 0.38 -3.66 7.72
C TYR A 58 -0.08 -2.35 8.35
N ASP A 59 -0.29 -2.38 9.66
CA ASP A 59 -0.94 -1.30 10.40
C ASP A 59 0.06 -0.59 11.32
N ASP A 60 0.30 0.71 11.06
CA ASP A 60 1.14 1.57 11.90
C ASP A 60 0.28 2.62 12.65
N GLY A 61 -0.34 2.18 13.74
CA GLY A 61 -1.05 3.03 14.69
C GLY A 61 -0.11 3.70 15.70
N GLY A 62 -0.26 5.01 15.89
CA GLY A 62 0.59 5.81 16.76
C GLY A 62 1.89 6.29 16.11
N TYR A 63 2.07 6.09 14.80
CA TYR A 63 3.31 6.46 14.10
C TYR A 63 3.15 7.69 13.21
N THR A 64 4.16 8.55 13.23
CA THR A 64 4.25 9.70 12.32
C THR A 64 4.51 9.25 10.88
N GLY A 65 3.88 9.90 9.91
CA GLY A 65 4.22 9.75 8.49
C GLY A 65 5.48 10.53 8.07
N GLY A 66 6.21 11.14 9.02
CA GLY A 66 7.38 11.99 8.75
C GLY A 66 8.72 11.26 8.66
N ASN A 67 8.74 9.93 8.87
CA ASN A 67 9.94 9.10 8.74
C ASN A 67 9.57 7.66 8.35
N MET A 68 10.57 6.79 8.18
CA MET A 68 10.40 5.37 7.85
C MET A 68 10.55 4.42 9.05
N GLU A 69 10.69 4.95 10.27
CA GLU A 69 10.87 4.17 11.50
C GLU A 69 9.53 3.65 12.02
N ARG A 70 8.97 2.72 11.25
CA ARG A 70 7.61 2.22 11.39
C ARG A 70 7.59 0.69 11.23
N PRO A 71 7.21 -0.09 12.25
CA PRO A 71 7.31 -1.55 12.21
C PRO A 71 6.56 -2.20 11.06
N ALA A 72 5.33 -1.77 10.78
CA ALA A 72 4.54 -2.38 9.72
C ALA A 72 5.06 -2.00 8.33
N LEU A 73 5.49 -0.76 8.13
CA LEU A 73 6.18 -0.37 6.88
C LEU A 73 7.48 -1.17 6.67
N LYS A 74 8.30 -1.35 7.71
CA LYS A 74 9.53 -2.14 7.60
C LYS A 74 9.24 -3.59 7.21
N ARG A 75 8.20 -4.19 7.81
CA ARG A 75 7.73 -5.53 7.45
C ARG A 75 7.25 -5.59 6.00
N LEU A 76 6.43 -4.62 5.57
CA LEU A 76 5.96 -4.53 4.18
C LEU A 76 7.12 -4.47 3.19
N LEU A 77 8.12 -3.61 3.45
CA LEU A 77 9.30 -3.50 2.60
C LEU A 77 10.12 -4.80 2.56
N ALA A 78 10.17 -5.57 3.65
CA ALA A 78 10.81 -6.88 3.66
C ALA A 78 10.02 -7.90 2.82
N ASP A 79 8.69 -7.91 2.91
CA ASP A 79 7.82 -8.82 2.15
C ASP A 79 7.81 -8.50 0.64
N ILE A 80 7.95 -7.21 0.28
CA ILE A 80 8.20 -6.76 -1.10
C ILE A 80 9.53 -7.29 -1.61
N LYS A 81 10.62 -7.14 -0.83
CA LYS A 81 11.95 -7.67 -1.20
C LYS A 81 11.95 -9.19 -1.34
N ALA A 82 11.07 -9.88 -0.62
CA ALA A 82 10.87 -11.32 -0.71
C ALA A 82 9.92 -11.75 -1.85
N GLY A 83 9.41 -10.81 -2.65
CA GLY A 83 8.52 -11.10 -3.79
C GLY A 83 7.13 -11.62 -3.38
N ARG A 84 6.64 -11.25 -2.18
CA ARG A 84 5.34 -11.69 -1.65
C ARG A 84 4.18 -10.75 -1.98
N VAL A 85 4.50 -9.54 -2.41
CA VAL A 85 3.56 -8.45 -2.68
C VAL A 85 3.80 -7.95 -4.10
N ASP A 86 2.73 -7.80 -4.88
CA ASP A 86 2.77 -7.26 -6.25
C ASP A 86 2.18 -5.84 -6.33
N CYS A 87 1.33 -5.47 -5.37
CA CYS A 87 0.69 -4.17 -5.30
C CYS A 87 0.54 -3.71 -3.85
N VAL A 88 0.81 -2.43 -3.58
CA VAL A 88 0.55 -1.77 -2.30
C VAL A 88 -0.59 -0.79 -2.46
N VAL A 89 -1.64 -0.97 -1.66
CA VAL A 89 -2.82 -0.11 -1.61
C VAL A 89 -2.82 0.69 -0.31
N VAL A 90 -3.04 2.00 -0.41
CA VAL A 90 -3.22 2.89 0.74
C VAL A 90 -4.49 3.71 0.58
N TYR A 91 -5.07 4.18 1.69
CA TYR A 91 -6.26 5.03 1.63
C TYR A 91 -5.96 6.40 0.98
N LYS A 92 -4.84 7.02 1.38
CA LYS A 92 -4.30 8.31 0.91
C LYS A 92 -2.77 8.23 0.90
N VAL A 93 -2.11 9.03 0.07
CA VAL A 93 -0.64 9.01 -0.03
C VAL A 93 0.07 9.45 1.25
N ASP A 94 -0.54 10.38 2.01
CA ASP A 94 -0.04 10.83 3.31
C ASP A 94 -0.03 9.72 4.40
N ARG A 95 -0.74 8.60 4.15
CA ARG A 95 -0.67 7.41 5.00
C ARG A 95 0.68 6.74 4.81
N LEU A 96 1.14 6.59 3.56
CA LEU A 96 2.45 6.03 3.25
C LEU A 96 3.59 6.94 3.69
N SER A 97 3.55 8.23 3.34
CA SER A 97 4.55 9.20 3.75
C SER A 97 4.05 10.64 3.60
N ARG A 98 4.43 11.50 4.53
CA ARG A 98 4.30 12.97 4.43
C ARG A 98 5.61 13.65 4.02
N SER A 99 6.71 12.91 4.05
CA SER A 99 8.05 13.34 3.60
C SER A 99 8.21 12.95 2.14
N LEU A 100 8.43 13.93 1.26
CA LEU A 100 8.65 13.68 -0.17
C LEU A 100 9.88 12.80 -0.40
N LEU A 101 10.97 13.06 0.34
CA LEU A 101 12.21 12.28 0.25
C LEU A 101 11.97 10.81 0.61
N ASP A 102 11.27 10.55 1.72
CA ASP A 102 10.98 9.17 2.13
C ASP A 102 9.97 8.51 1.21
N PHE A 103 9.01 9.28 0.67
CA PHE A 103 8.09 8.78 -0.34
C PHE A 103 8.84 8.29 -1.58
N THR A 104 9.76 9.10 -2.13
CA THR A 104 10.60 8.70 -3.27
C THR A 104 11.39 7.44 -2.98
N ARG A 105 12.04 7.32 -1.82
CA ARG A 105 12.80 6.10 -1.43
C ARG A 105 11.94 4.84 -1.38
N VAL A 106 10.70 4.97 -0.89
CA VAL A 106 9.74 3.86 -0.87
C VAL A 106 9.33 3.49 -2.29
N MET A 107 9.00 4.47 -3.12
CA MET A 107 8.61 4.24 -4.52
C MET A 107 9.75 3.61 -5.34
N GLU A 108 10.99 4.05 -5.17
CA GLU A 108 12.18 3.41 -5.78
C GLU A 108 12.29 1.93 -5.37
N THR A 109 11.98 1.61 -4.11
CA THR A 109 11.97 0.21 -3.65
C THR A 109 10.87 -0.57 -4.35
N PHE A 110 9.69 0.01 -4.52
CA PHE A 110 8.58 -0.66 -5.21
C PHE A 110 8.92 -0.91 -6.68
N GLU A 111 9.39 0.12 -7.38
CA GLU A 111 9.80 0.03 -8.79
C GLU A 111 10.88 -1.04 -9.00
N LYS A 112 11.92 -1.04 -8.16
CA LYS A 112 13.01 -2.03 -8.21
C LYS A 112 12.52 -3.48 -8.09
N HIS A 113 11.39 -3.72 -7.43
CA HIS A 113 10.81 -5.05 -7.23
C HIS A 113 9.55 -5.29 -8.07
N GLY A 114 9.22 -4.40 -9.01
CA GLY A 114 8.04 -4.54 -9.87
C GLY A 114 6.70 -4.41 -9.14
N VAL A 115 6.69 -3.73 -7.99
CA VAL A 115 5.49 -3.55 -7.17
C VAL A 115 4.74 -2.29 -7.60
N SER A 116 3.44 -2.42 -7.85
CA SER A 116 2.56 -1.29 -8.15
C SER A 116 2.12 -0.57 -6.87
N PHE A 117 1.76 0.70 -6.99
CA PHE A 117 1.24 1.51 -5.88
C PHE A 117 -0.09 2.16 -6.23
N VAL A 118 -1.05 2.09 -5.32
CA VAL A 118 -2.37 2.69 -5.47
C VAL A 118 -2.79 3.44 -4.22
N SER A 119 -3.37 4.61 -4.41
CA SER A 119 -4.11 5.35 -3.40
C SER A 119 -5.60 5.32 -3.72
N VAL A 120 -6.44 4.90 -2.76
CA VAL A 120 -7.89 4.72 -2.96
C VAL A 120 -8.58 6.05 -3.26
N THR A 121 -8.25 7.12 -2.53
CA THR A 121 -8.96 8.41 -2.63
C THR A 121 -8.23 9.48 -3.44
N GLN A 122 -7.02 9.18 -3.90
CA GLN A 122 -6.22 10.11 -4.71
C GLN A 122 -5.75 9.36 -5.95
N GLN A 123 -6.21 9.80 -7.12
CA GLN A 123 -5.68 9.29 -8.37
C GLN A 123 -4.25 9.78 -8.53
N PHE A 124 -3.29 8.87 -8.46
CA PHE A 124 -1.92 9.13 -8.85
C PHE A 124 -1.75 8.78 -10.32
N ASN A 125 -1.68 9.81 -11.16
CA ASN A 125 -1.33 9.67 -12.56
C ASN A 125 0.20 9.67 -12.68
N THR A 126 0.83 8.50 -12.75
CA THR A 126 2.19 8.39 -13.30
C THR A 126 2.07 8.22 -14.81
N ASN A 127 1.72 9.32 -15.51
CA ASN A 127 1.90 9.37 -16.96
C ASN A 127 3.40 9.33 -17.23
N THR A 128 3.86 8.29 -17.91
CA THR A 128 5.15 8.24 -18.60
C THR A 128 4.88 8.36 -20.09
#